data_AF-A0A2S3ZL13-F1
#
_entry.id   AF-A0A2S3ZL13-F1
#
_cell.length_a   1.000
_cell.length_b   1.000
_cell.length_c   1.000
_cell.angle_alpha   90.00
_cell.angle_beta   90.00
_cell.angle_gamma   90.00
#
_symmetry.space_group_name_H-M   'P 1'
#
loop_
_entity.id
_entity.type
_entity.pdbx_description
1 polymer ?
#
loop_
_entity_poly.entity_id
_entity_poly.type
_entity_poly.pdbx_seq_one_letter_code
_entity_poly.pdbx_strand_id
1 'polypeptide(L)'
;MVVGTIGDSVTEGQIRRLTEAATDYLGTAQGDGVEMRLQYGIVSFTIAPTQAETARMLDLALTAATDDRVSFVTVDPEYSYVYGPKSELSTLYRDYSGPDNPPVTVTASGSESQFNIGDGPERCDAPDALVAKFDQLLLDPTAIGIYLELCTMFTVTVADDTARDAIVAEIQPLASDPSYSSVEFSVQTEGEAPVSVTADTPPLDPLVDLSSATPGVAS
;
A
#
# COMPACT_ATOMS: atom_id res chain seq x y z
N MET A 1 1.25 -17.86 -19.50
CA MET A 1 1.11 -18.01 -18.05
C MET A 1 0.55 -19.40 -17.72
N VAL A 2 1.22 -20.10 -16.80
CA VAL A 2 0.80 -21.36 -16.20
C VAL A 2 0.45 -21.09 -14.74
N VAL A 3 -0.70 -21.57 -14.28
CA VAL A 3 -1.15 -21.41 -12.88
C VAL A 3 -1.29 -22.78 -12.26
N GLY A 4 -0.64 -23.00 -11.11
CA GLY A 4 -0.72 -24.24 -10.34
C GLY A 4 -1.21 -23.99 -8.91
N THR A 5 -1.98 -24.95 -8.36
CA THR A 5 -2.39 -24.93 -6.96
C THR A 5 -1.68 -26.06 -6.22
N ILE A 6 -1.03 -25.72 -5.12
CA ILE A 6 -0.35 -26.64 -4.20
C ILE A 6 -1.38 -27.09 -3.16
N GLY A 7 -1.49 -28.40 -2.96
CA GLY A 7 -2.41 -28.94 -1.96
C GLY A 7 -1.97 -28.70 -0.52
N ASP A 8 -2.93 -28.59 0.40
CA ASP A 8 -2.69 -28.27 1.82
C ASP A 8 -1.86 -29.31 2.57
N SER A 9 -1.73 -30.53 2.04
CA SER A 9 -0.91 -31.60 2.64
C SER A 9 0.58 -31.48 2.33
N VAL A 10 0.99 -30.52 1.51
CA VAL A 10 2.38 -30.34 1.06
C VAL A 10 3.17 -29.59 2.13
N THR A 11 4.35 -30.10 2.49
CA THR A 11 5.23 -29.45 3.48
C THR A 11 6.00 -28.29 2.87
N GLU A 12 6.46 -27.36 3.70
CA GLU A 12 7.30 -26.24 3.26
C GLU A 12 8.51 -26.70 2.42
N GLY A 13 9.20 -27.76 2.85
CA GLY A 13 10.33 -28.31 2.10
C GLY A 13 9.95 -28.94 0.76
N GLN A 14 8.70 -29.38 0.58
CA GLN A 14 8.18 -29.82 -0.72
C GLN A 14 7.83 -28.62 -1.60
N ILE A 15 7.29 -27.53 -1.03
CA ILE A 15 7.04 -26.28 -1.75
C ILE A 15 8.37 -25.72 -2.29
N ARG A 16 9.40 -25.62 -1.44
CA ARG A 16 10.75 -25.16 -1.84
C ARG A 16 11.35 -25.97 -3.00
N ARG A 17 11.26 -27.30 -2.94
CA ARG A 17 11.73 -28.16 -4.04
C ARG A 17 10.91 -27.98 -5.32
N LEU A 18 9.60 -27.76 -5.21
CA LEU A 18 8.74 -27.50 -6.37
C LEU A 18 9.12 -26.16 -7.03
N THR A 19 9.35 -25.12 -6.23
CA THR A 19 9.76 -23.81 -6.75
C THR A 19 11.14 -23.86 -7.39
N GLU A 20 12.11 -24.55 -6.77
CA GLU A 20 13.44 -24.78 -7.37
C GLU A 20 13.32 -25.46 -8.73
N ALA A 21 12.55 -26.55 -8.82
CA ALA A 21 12.33 -27.27 -10.07
C ALA A 21 11.62 -26.42 -11.13
N ALA A 22 10.67 -25.56 -10.72
CA ALA A 22 10.00 -24.64 -11.62
C ALA A 22 10.96 -23.56 -12.15
N THR A 23 11.79 -22.97 -11.29
CA THR A 23 12.82 -22.01 -11.70
C THR A 23 13.83 -22.65 -12.65
N ASP A 24 14.29 -23.87 -12.36
CA ASP A 24 15.22 -24.61 -13.22
C ASP A 24 14.62 -24.84 -14.62
N TYR A 25 13.34 -25.20 -14.69
CA TYR A 25 12.64 -25.36 -15.97
C TYR A 25 12.56 -24.04 -16.74
N LEU A 26 12.22 -22.94 -16.07
CA LEU A 26 12.18 -21.60 -16.67
C LEU A 26 13.54 -21.14 -17.19
N GLY A 27 14.63 -21.58 -16.57
CA GLY A 27 16.00 -21.35 -17.06
C GLY A 27 16.39 -22.13 -18.31
N THR A 28 15.55 -23.04 -18.81
CA THR A 28 15.82 -23.81 -20.04
C THR A 28 15.24 -23.12 -21.29
N ALA A 29 15.74 -23.48 -22.48
CA ALA A 29 15.17 -23.03 -23.75
C ALA A 29 13.69 -23.43 -23.96
N GLN A 30 13.17 -24.40 -23.19
CA GLN A 30 11.76 -24.81 -23.24
C GLN A 30 10.88 -23.96 -22.33
N GLY A 31 11.47 -23.30 -21.33
CA GLY A 31 10.79 -22.39 -20.42
C GLY A 31 10.80 -20.93 -20.88
N ASP A 32 11.47 -20.61 -21.98
CA ASP A 32 11.57 -19.24 -22.49
C ASP A 32 10.19 -18.67 -22.83
N GLY A 33 9.90 -17.48 -22.30
CA GLY A 33 8.59 -16.81 -22.41
C GLY A 33 7.46 -17.45 -21.59
N VAL A 34 7.75 -18.46 -20.75
CA VAL A 34 6.76 -19.04 -19.83
C VAL A 34 6.79 -18.28 -18.51
N GLU A 35 5.63 -17.82 -18.08
CA GLU A 35 5.40 -17.30 -16.74
C GLU A 35 4.67 -18.35 -15.91
N MET A 36 5.11 -18.60 -14.67
CA MET A 36 4.49 -19.56 -13.76
C MET A 36 4.08 -18.90 -12.45
N ARG A 37 2.85 -19.15 -12.03
CA ARG A 37 2.30 -18.73 -10.73
C ARG A 37 1.81 -19.94 -9.95
N LEU A 38 2.16 -19.99 -8.67
CA LEU A 38 1.76 -21.05 -7.74
C LEU A 38 0.91 -20.45 -6.61
N GLN A 39 -0.14 -21.18 -6.24
CA GLN A 39 -1.02 -20.81 -5.13
C GLN A 39 -0.94 -21.88 -4.02
N TYR A 40 -0.84 -21.44 -2.78
CA TYR A 40 -0.81 -22.29 -1.58
C TYR A 40 -1.56 -21.59 -0.45
N GLY A 41 -2.71 -22.13 -0.02
CA GLY A 41 -3.55 -21.49 0.99
C GLY A 41 -3.90 -20.04 0.62
N ILE A 42 -3.52 -19.11 1.50
CA ILE A 42 -3.71 -17.66 1.34
C ILE A 42 -2.61 -16.98 0.50
N VAL A 43 -1.65 -17.75 -0.01
CA VAL A 43 -0.50 -17.25 -0.78
C VAL A 43 -0.70 -17.48 -2.27
N SER A 44 -0.42 -16.46 -3.07
CA SER A 44 -0.16 -16.56 -4.50
C SER A 44 1.24 -16.02 -4.79
N PHE A 45 2.09 -16.75 -5.49
CA PHE A 45 3.42 -16.24 -5.83
C PHE A 45 3.87 -16.67 -7.24
N THR A 46 4.62 -15.79 -7.91
CA THR A 46 5.17 -16.04 -9.23
C THR A 46 6.62 -16.54 -9.13
N ILE A 47 7.00 -17.45 -10.02
CA ILE A 47 8.37 -17.93 -10.10
C ILE A 47 9.22 -16.87 -10.80
N ALA A 48 10.25 -16.37 -10.12
CA ALA A 48 11.14 -15.37 -10.66
C ALA A 48 12.16 -15.98 -11.64
N PRO A 49 12.84 -15.15 -12.47
CA PRO A 49 13.86 -15.62 -13.40
C PRO A 49 15.03 -16.36 -12.75
N THR A 50 15.34 -16.06 -11.48
CA THR A 50 16.47 -16.68 -10.77
C THR A 50 16.05 -17.43 -9.50
N GLN A 51 16.89 -18.39 -9.09
CA GLN A 51 16.67 -19.15 -7.84
C GLN A 51 16.73 -18.24 -6.60
N ALA A 52 17.64 -17.26 -6.59
CA ALA A 52 17.79 -16.34 -5.47
C ALA A 52 16.55 -15.46 -5.29
N GLU A 53 16.01 -14.89 -6.38
CA GLU A 53 14.78 -14.10 -6.33
C GLU A 53 13.58 -14.96 -5.94
N THR A 54 13.46 -16.16 -6.53
CA THR A 54 12.36 -17.09 -6.20
C THR A 54 12.40 -17.49 -4.74
N ALA A 55 13.59 -17.77 -4.18
CA ALA A 55 13.74 -18.10 -2.77
C ALA A 55 13.34 -16.94 -1.85
N ARG A 56 13.79 -15.72 -2.15
CA ARG A 56 13.42 -14.50 -1.40
C ARG A 56 11.90 -14.29 -1.39
N MET A 57 11.27 -14.42 -2.55
CA MET A 57 9.82 -14.28 -2.70
C MET A 57 9.07 -15.37 -1.95
N LEU A 58 9.54 -16.62 -2.04
CA LEU A 58 8.95 -17.74 -1.32
C LEU A 58 9.07 -17.58 0.21
N ASP A 59 10.18 -17.05 0.71
CA ASP A 59 10.36 -16.80 2.15
C ASP A 59 9.36 -15.77 2.69
N LEU A 60 9.15 -14.67 1.95
CA LEU A 60 8.11 -13.70 2.29
C LEU A 60 6.72 -14.35 2.30
N ALA A 61 6.39 -15.07 1.23
CA ALA A 61 5.13 -15.78 1.07
C ALA A 61 4.86 -16.76 2.22
N LEU A 62 5.83 -17.61 2.57
CA LEU A 62 5.69 -18.60 3.63
C LEU A 62 5.63 -17.97 5.02
N THR A 63 6.38 -16.89 5.26
CA THR A 63 6.32 -16.17 6.54
C THR A 63 4.93 -15.57 6.73
N ALA A 64 4.44 -14.82 5.73
CA ALA A 64 3.11 -14.20 5.76
C ALA A 64 1.99 -15.25 5.86
N ALA A 65 2.14 -16.43 5.24
CA ALA A 65 1.17 -17.53 5.33
C ALA A 65 0.93 -18.05 6.76
N THR A 66 1.87 -17.82 7.67
CA THR A 66 1.81 -18.28 9.06
C THR A 66 1.39 -17.19 10.04
N ASP A 67 1.22 -15.96 9.57
CA ASP A 67 0.76 -14.82 10.36
C ASP A 67 -0.77 -14.76 10.33
N ASP A 68 -1.40 -14.86 11.50
CA ASP A 68 -2.86 -14.90 11.65
C ASP A 68 -3.54 -13.55 11.36
N ARG A 69 -2.76 -12.48 11.27
CA ARG A 69 -3.22 -11.15 10.85
C ARG A 69 -3.33 -11.04 9.32
N VAL A 70 -2.65 -11.91 8.57
CA VAL A 70 -2.62 -11.86 7.10
C VAL A 70 -3.81 -12.65 6.54
N SER A 71 -4.64 -12.01 5.72
CA SER A 71 -5.77 -12.68 5.06
C SER A 71 -5.40 -13.21 3.67
N PHE A 72 -4.46 -12.55 2.99
CA PHE A 72 -3.99 -12.92 1.66
C PHE A 72 -2.62 -12.32 1.37
N VAL A 73 -1.80 -13.00 0.56
CA VAL A 73 -0.52 -12.46 0.09
C VAL A 73 -0.30 -12.83 -1.37
N THR A 74 0.07 -11.82 -2.18
CA THR A 74 0.55 -12.00 -3.55
C THR A 74 2.02 -11.59 -3.61
N VAL A 75 2.88 -12.43 -4.17
CA VAL A 75 4.30 -12.12 -4.34
C VAL A 75 4.68 -12.29 -5.81
N ASP A 76 4.96 -11.18 -6.49
CA ASP A 76 5.46 -11.13 -7.86
C ASP A 76 6.87 -10.50 -7.89
N PRO A 77 7.67 -10.71 -8.94
CA PRO A 77 9.03 -10.17 -8.98
C PRO A 77 9.09 -8.64 -8.88
N GLU A 78 8.04 -7.95 -9.32
CA GLU A 78 7.96 -6.48 -9.34
C GLU A 78 7.32 -5.90 -8.06
N TYR A 79 6.44 -6.65 -7.41
CA TYR A 79 5.67 -6.19 -6.26
C TYR A 79 5.16 -7.34 -5.41
N SER A 80 5.01 -7.10 -4.12
CA SER A 80 4.34 -8.03 -3.20
C SER A 80 3.21 -7.32 -2.48
N TYR A 81 1.99 -7.85 -2.53
CA TYR A 81 0.86 -7.34 -1.76
C TYR A 81 0.61 -8.24 -0.55
N VAL A 82 0.52 -7.66 0.63
CA VAL A 82 0.09 -8.36 1.85
C VAL A 82 -1.16 -7.68 2.37
N TYR A 83 -2.20 -8.48 2.57
CA TYR A 83 -3.54 -8.05 2.97
C TYR A 83 -3.78 -8.41 4.43
N GLY A 84 -4.44 -7.52 5.16
CA GLY A 84 -4.80 -7.74 6.56
C GLY A 84 -5.88 -6.77 7.05
N PRO A 85 -6.24 -6.83 8.34
CA PRO A 85 -7.19 -5.91 8.92
C PRO A 85 -6.61 -4.49 8.95
N LYS A 86 -7.50 -3.52 8.73
CA LYS A 86 -7.16 -2.08 8.71
C LYS A 86 -6.30 -1.67 9.92
N SER A 87 -6.60 -2.17 11.12
CA SER A 87 -5.88 -1.82 12.36
C SER A 87 -4.43 -2.33 12.45
N GLU A 88 -4.07 -3.36 11.68
CA GLU A 88 -2.74 -3.99 11.75
C GLU A 88 -1.82 -3.54 10.62
N LEU A 89 -2.33 -2.76 9.67
CA LEU A 89 -1.70 -2.55 8.36
C LEU A 89 -0.30 -1.92 8.44
N SER A 90 -0.10 -0.93 9.32
CA SER A 90 1.22 -0.32 9.50
C SER A 90 2.18 -1.20 10.29
N THR A 91 1.67 -2.02 11.21
CA THR A 91 2.48 -3.05 11.88
C THR A 91 2.95 -4.09 10.88
N LEU A 92 2.04 -4.62 10.05
CA LEU A 92 2.38 -5.57 8.99
C LEU A 92 3.39 -4.96 8.01
N TYR A 93 3.20 -3.70 7.61
CA TYR A 93 4.18 -3.00 6.79
C TYR A 93 5.59 -3.01 7.42
N ARG A 94 5.71 -2.60 8.68
CA ARG A 94 7.00 -2.58 9.40
C ARG A 94 7.61 -3.97 9.56
N ASP A 95 6.78 -4.99 9.76
CA ASP A 95 7.23 -6.37 9.95
C ASP A 95 7.77 -6.99 8.64
N TYR A 96 7.18 -6.65 7.50
CA TYR A 96 7.46 -7.32 6.21
C TYR A 96 8.30 -6.52 5.22
N SER A 97 8.49 -5.20 5.40
CA SER A 97 9.26 -4.37 4.47
C SER A 97 10.76 -4.68 4.43
N GLY A 98 11.26 -5.51 5.36
CA GLY A 98 12.66 -5.93 5.45
C GLY A 98 13.64 -4.76 5.73
N PRO A 99 14.95 -5.04 5.84
CA PRO A 99 15.98 -4.03 6.11
C PRO A 99 16.35 -3.17 4.89
N ASP A 100 15.94 -3.59 3.69
CA ASP A 100 16.23 -2.89 2.44
C ASP A 100 15.22 -1.76 2.14
N ASN A 101 14.07 -1.73 2.82
CA ASN A 101 13.05 -0.67 2.79
C ASN A 101 12.66 -0.21 1.37
N PRO A 102 12.05 -1.08 0.54
CA PRO A 102 11.37 -0.64 -0.67
C PRO A 102 10.23 0.34 -0.34
N PRO A 103 9.87 1.25 -1.26
CA PRO A 103 8.73 2.13 -1.08
C PRO A 103 7.46 1.30 -0.93
N VAL A 104 6.58 1.81 -0.08
CA VAL A 104 5.34 1.13 0.22
C VAL A 104 4.16 1.95 -0.17
N THR A 105 3.32 1.30 -0.95
CA THR A 105 1.99 1.75 -1.32
C THR A 105 0.99 1.04 -0.44
N VAL A 106 0.35 1.77 0.47
CA VAL A 106 -0.74 1.22 1.27
C VAL A 106 -2.06 1.67 0.68
N THR A 107 -2.87 0.74 0.18
CA THR A 107 -4.23 1.04 -0.31
C THR A 107 -5.22 0.53 0.71
N ALA A 108 -5.90 1.44 1.41
CA ALA A 108 -7.11 1.12 2.14
C ALA A 108 -8.29 1.32 1.19
N SER A 109 -8.79 0.26 0.56
CA SER A 109 -10.07 0.31 -0.17
C SER A 109 -10.93 -0.91 0.15
N GLY A 110 -11.95 -0.71 0.99
CA GLY A 110 -12.93 -1.75 1.36
C GLY A 110 -12.70 -2.40 2.72
N SER A 111 -13.24 -3.62 2.90
CA SER A 111 -13.19 -4.38 4.16
C SER A 111 -11.82 -4.99 4.47
N GLU A 112 -10.91 -5.01 3.50
CA GLU A 112 -9.54 -5.47 3.64
C GLU A 112 -8.60 -4.34 3.22
N SER A 113 -7.45 -4.23 3.88
CA SER A 113 -6.43 -3.25 3.54
C SER A 113 -5.15 -3.96 3.16
N GLN A 114 -4.40 -3.39 2.22
CA GLN A 114 -3.19 -4.00 1.69
C GLN A 114 -2.03 -3.01 1.72
N PHE A 115 -0.81 -3.53 1.84
CA PHE A 115 0.40 -2.78 1.51
C PHE A 115 1.18 -3.52 0.41
N ASN A 116 1.81 -2.73 -0.46
CA ASN A 116 2.67 -3.19 -1.54
C ASN A 116 4.14 -3.02 -1.11
N ILE A 117 4.94 -4.07 -1.29
CA ILE A 117 6.40 -4.06 -1.26
C ILE A 117 6.85 -4.10 -2.73
N GLY A 118 7.21 -2.95 -3.31
CA GLY A 118 7.61 -2.85 -4.72
C GLY A 118 9.04 -2.37 -4.90
N ASP A 119 9.68 -2.73 -6.02
CA ASP A 119 10.96 -2.12 -6.42
C ASP A 119 10.69 -0.68 -6.90
N GLY A 120 10.57 0.28 -5.98
CA GLY A 120 10.40 1.68 -6.34
C GLY A 120 11.66 2.52 -6.12
N PRO A 121 11.67 3.74 -6.71
CA PRO A 121 12.84 4.59 -6.74
C PRO A 121 13.06 5.27 -5.39
N GLU A 122 14.28 5.13 -4.87
CA GLU A 122 14.93 5.91 -3.81
C GLU A 122 14.29 5.89 -2.40
N ARG A 123 15.15 5.66 -1.39
CA ARG A 123 14.81 5.89 0.02
C ARG A 123 14.60 7.38 0.25
N CYS A 124 13.50 7.77 0.89
CA CYS A 124 13.32 9.13 1.41
C CYS A 124 13.63 9.19 2.92
N ASP A 125 14.28 10.28 3.34
CA ASP A 125 14.89 10.41 4.68
C ASP A 125 13.88 10.69 5.82
N ALA A 126 12.56 10.74 5.57
CA ALA A 126 11.58 11.21 6.55
C ALA A 126 10.21 10.48 6.59
N PRO A 127 10.11 9.14 6.63
CA PRO A 127 8.80 8.48 6.58
C PRO A 127 7.96 8.62 7.86
N ASP A 128 8.55 8.86 9.02
CA ASP A 128 7.89 8.64 10.31
C ASP A 128 6.64 9.51 10.54
N ALA A 129 6.67 10.80 10.18
CA ALA A 129 5.49 11.66 10.38
C ALA A 129 4.38 11.37 9.35
N LEU A 130 4.74 10.94 8.13
CA LEU A 130 3.78 10.44 7.14
C LEU A 130 3.12 9.16 7.60
N VAL A 131 3.90 8.19 8.09
CA VAL A 131 3.39 6.93 8.66
C VAL A 131 2.51 7.21 9.87
N ALA A 132 2.90 8.15 10.74
CA ALA A 132 2.09 8.52 11.91
C ALA A 132 0.75 9.17 11.51
N LYS A 133 0.74 10.06 10.50
CA LYS A 133 -0.50 10.66 10.00
C LYS A 133 -1.37 9.63 9.29
N PHE A 134 -0.75 8.72 8.54
CA PHE A 134 -1.43 7.57 7.96
C PHE A 134 -2.11 6.73 9.03
N ASP A 135 -1.39 6.33 10.09
CA ASP A 135 -1.93 5.57 11.23
C ASP A 135 -3.13 6.28 11.88
N GLN A 136 -3.05 7.60 12.04
CA GLN A 136 -4.13 8.40 12.58
C GLN A 136 -5.37 8.36 11.66
N LEU A 137 -5.21 8.66 10.37
CA LEU A 137 -6.31 8.70 9.40
C LEU A 137 -6.90 7.32 9.12
N LEU A 138 -6.09 6.27 9.24
CA LEU A 138 -6.53 4.89 9.09
C LEU A 138 -7.59 4.53 10.14
N LEU A 139 -7.55 5.15 11.31
CA LEU A 139 -8.57 4.98 12.36
C LEU A 139 -9.70 6.00 12.26
N ASP A 140 -9.59 7.00 11.38
CA ASP A 140 -10.62 8.01 11.15
C ASP A 140 -11.79 7.41 10.35
N PRO A 141 -13.03 7.46 10.87
CA PRO A 141 -14.21 6.96 10.15
C PRO A 141 -14.58 7.80 8.91
N THR A 142 -14.09 9.03 8.79
CA THR A 142 -14.34 9.91 7.64
C THR A 142 -13.45 9.58 6.44
N ALA A 143 -12.28 8.99 6.69
CA ALA A 143 -11.37 8.48 5.67
C ALA A 143 -11.83 7.09 5.20
N ILE A 144 -12.54 7.07 4.06
CA ILE A 144 -13.03 5.85 3.42
C ILE A 144 -11.98 5.17 2.53
N GLY A 145 -10.92 5.91 2.17
CA GLY A 145 -9.74 5.34 1.54
C GLY A 145 -8.50 6.16 1.82
N ILE A 146 -7.34 5.51 1.82
CA ILE A 146 -6.05 6.16 2.03
C ILE A 146 -5.04 5.46 1.12
N TYR A 147 -4.28 6.26 0.40
CA TYR A 147 -3.19 5.83 -0.46
C TYR A 147 -1.92 6.57 -0.06
N LEU A 148 -0.93 5.85 0.45
CA LEU A 148 0.37 6.41 0.82
C LEU A 148 1.46 5.71 0.04
N GLU A 149 2.20 6.46 -0.77
CA GLU A 149 3.54 6.15 -1.29
C GLU A 149 4.55 7.06 -0.59
N LEU A 150 5.35 6.50 0.32
CA LEU A 150 6.18 7.26 1.28
C LEU A 150 7.01 8.41 0.70
N CYS A 151 7.45 8.30 -0.55
CA CYS A 151 8.36 9.27 -1.16
C CYS A 151 7.71 10.14 -2.24
N THR A 152 6.48 9.83 -2.66
CA THR A 152 5.88 10.40 -3.88
C THR A 152 4.44 10.86 -3.72
N MET A 153 3.60 10.20 -2.90
CA MET A 153 2.17 10.52 -2.88
C MET A 153 1.48 10.20 -1.55
N PHE A 154 0.58 11.07 -1.11
CA PHE A 154 -0.34 10.81 -0.02
C PHE A 154 -1.75 11.32 -0.36
N THR A 155 -2.65 10.41 -0.69
CA THR A 155 -4.03 10.68 -1.06
C THR A 155 -5.00 10.14 -0.01
N VAL A 156 -5.97 10.95 0.38
CA VAL A 156 -7.05 10.52 1.29
C VAL A 156 -8.38 10.63 0.55
N THR A 157 -9.15 9.56 0.53
CA THR A 157 -10.52 9.52 0.01
C THR A 157 -11.52 9.68 1.15
N VAL A 158 -12.46 10.60 1.00
CA VAL A 158 -13.52 10.91 1.95
C VAL A 158 -14.91 10.75 1.32
N ALA A 159 -15.93 10.58 2.16
CA ALA A 159 -17.30 10.39 1.71
C ALA A 159 -17.95 11.67 1.16
N ASP A 160 -17.61 12.85 1.72
CA ASP A 160 -18.23 14.12 1.36
C ASP A 160 -17.29 15.33 1.58
N ASP A 161 -17.74 16.49 1.09
CA ASP A 161 -16.99 17.74 1.12
C ASP A 161 -16.74 18.30 2.53
N THR A 162 -17.60 17.97 3.51
CA THR A 162 -17.37 18.42 4.90
C THR A 162 -16.18 17.68 5.51
N ALA A 163 -16.06 16.37 5.23
CA ALA A 163 -14.89 15.59 5.60
C ALA A 163 -13.65 16.05 4.84
N ARG A 164 -13.77 16.47 3.57
CA ARG A 164 -12.63 16.96 2.78
C ARG A 164 -11.91 18.10 3.47
N ASP A 165 -12.63 19.13 3.91
CA ASP A 165 -12.02 20.33 4.48
C ASP A 165 -11.27 20.04 5.79
N ALA A 166 -11.83 19.15 6.63
CA ALA A 166 -11.17 18.68 7.84
C ALA A 166 -9.86 17.94 7.52
N ILE A 167 -9.89 17.01 6.56
CA ILE A 167 -8.71 16.26 6.16
C ILE A 167 -7.65 17.14 5.50
N VAL A 168 -8.05 18.12 4.67
CA VAL A 168 -7.11 19.12 4.10
C VAL A 168 -6.37 19.84 5.22
N ALA A 169 -7.08 20.33 6.24
CA ALA A 169 -6.46 21.00 7.38
C ALA A 169 -5.53 20.08 8.17
N GLU A 170 -5.84 18.78 8.24
CA GLU A 170 -5.01 17.78 8.92
C GLU A 170 -3.70 17.45 8.21
N ILE A 171 -3.70 17.39 6.88
CA ILE A 171 -2.52 17.01 6.09
C ILE A 171 -1.69 18.22 5.61
N GLN A 172 -2.27 19.42 5.60
CA GLN A 172 -1.59 20.66 5.19
C GLN A 172 -0.26 20.92 5.91
N PRO A 173 -0.09 20.66 7.23
CA PRO A 173 1.21 20.83 7.89
C PRO A 173 2.31 19.97 7.27
N LEU A 174 1.99 18.74 6.84
CA LEU A 174 2.93 17.86 6.15
C LEU A 174 3.20 18.35 4.73
N ALA A 175 2.16 18.78 4.01
CA ALA A 175 2.29 19.36 2.66
C ALA A 175 3.07 20.68 2.64
N SER A 176 3.18 21.37 3.77
CA SER A 176 3.93 22.62 3.92
C SER A 176 5.37 22.40 4.37
N ASP A 177 5.72 21.20 4.81
CA ASP A 177 7.05 20.90 5.33
C ASP A 177 8.01 20.55 4.17
N PRO A 178 9.12 21.32 3.99
CA PRO A 178 10.08 21.09 2.92
C PRO A 178 10.69 19.68 2.89
N SER A 179 10.72 18.98 4.02
CA SER A 179 11.16 17.59 4.11
C SER A 179 10.29 16.62 3.30
N TYR A 180 9.06 17.01 2.94
CA TYR A 180 8.14 16.23 2.11
C TYR A 180 7.91 16.84 0.73
N SER A 181 8.83 17.67 0.24
CA SER A 181 8.67 18.37 -1.04
C SER A 181 8.55 17.45 -2.27
N SER A 182 8.92 16.17 -2.16
CA SER A 182 8.75 15.15 -3.20
C SER A 182 7.40 14.43 -3.14
N VAL A 183 6.60 14.66 -2.10
CA VAL A 183 5.33 13.98 -1.85
C VAL A 183 4.17 14.86 -2.29
N GLU A 184 3.36 14.35 -3.21
CA GLU A 184 2.12 14.99 -3.62
C GLU A 184 1.01 14.66 -2.62
N PHE A 185 0.48 15.68 -1.95
CA PHE A 185 -0.64 15.52 -1.03
C PHE A 185 -1.96 15.83 -1.74
N SER A 186 -2.98 15.00 -1.53
CA SER A 186 -4.30 15.23 -2.11
C SER A 186 -5.44 14.66 -1.27
N VAL A 187 -6.63 15.27 -1.40
CA VAL A 187 -7.88 14.77 -0.81
C VAL A 187 -8.91 14.63 -1.90
N GLN A 188 -9.59 13.48 -1.96
CA GLN A 188 -10.58 13.15 -2.97
C GLN A 188 -11.93 12.86 -2.31
N THR A 189 -13.00 13.50 -2.79
CA THR A 189 -14.37 13.08 -2.48
C THR A 189 -14.77 11.94 -3.43
N GLU A 190 -15.55 10.97 -2.95
CA GLU A 190 -16.01 9.84 -3.78
C GLU A 190 -16.69 10.33 -5.08
N GLY A 191 -16.18 9.88 -6.23
CA GLY A 191 -16.69 10.25 -7.55
C GLY A 191 -16.21 11.60 -8.10
N GLU A 192 -15.35 12.31 -7.36
CA GLU A 192 -14.78 13.60 -7.76
C GLU A 192 -13.28 13.51 -8.07
N ALA A 193 -12.76 14.57 -8.70
CA ALA A 193 -11.32 14.70 -8.92
C ALA A 193 -10.60 15.04 -7.60
N PRO A 194 -9.39 14.51 -7.36
CA PRO A 194 -8.59 14.88 -6.18
C PRO A 194 -8.26 16.37 -6.16
N VAL A 195 -8.31 16.97 -4.98
CA VAL A 195 -7.83 18.32 -4.69
C VAL A 195 -6.41 18.21 -4.15
N SER A 196 -5.44 18.82 -4.83
CA SER A 196 -4.06 18.91 -4.35
C SER A 196 -3.96 19.81 -3.11
N VAL A 197 -3.23 19.35 -2.11
CA VAL A 197 -2.90 20.10 -0.90
C VAL A 197 -1.44 20.51 -0.97
N THR A 198 -1.18 21.81 -0.84
CA THR A 198 0.15 22.41 -0.86
C THR A 198 0.29 23.42 0.28
N ALA A 199 1.48 23.98 0.47
CA ALA A 199 1.70 25.09 1.39
C ALA A 199 0.79 26.30 1.11
N ASP A 200 0.40 26.50 -0.15
CA ASP A 200 -0.42 27.62 -0.61
C ASP A 200 -1.92 27.30 -0.63
N THR A 201 -2.32 26.07 -0.32
CA THR A 201 -3.75 25.72 -0.19
C THR A 201 -4.34 26.58 0.92
N PRO A 202 -5.28 27.51 0.63
CA PRO A 202 -5.90 28.30 1.67
C PRO A 202 -6.57 27.35 2.66
N PRO A 203 -6.49 27.59 3.98
CA PRO A 203 -7.38 26.88 4.90
C PRO A 203 -8.80 27.08 4.38
N LEU A 204 -9.49 25.97 4.09
CA LEU A 204 -10.80 26.00 3.43
C LEU A 204 -11.90 26.58 4.35
N ASP A 205 -11.57 27.05 5.56
CA ASP A 205 -12.38 28.08 6.23
C ASP A 205 -11.60 28.99 7.20
N PRO A 206 -11.86 30.32 7.17
CA PRO A 206 -13.06 30.89 7.82
C PRO A 206 -13.90 31.86 6.95
N LEU A 207 -14.01 31.64 5.63
CA LEU A 207 -14.83 32.48 4.73
C LEU A 207 -16.33 32.16 4.74
N VAL A 208 -16.74 30.95 5.16
CA VAL A 208 -18.13 30.57 5.47
C VAL A 208 -18.57 31.16 6.82
N ASP A 209 -17.62 31.44 7.73
CA ASP A 209 -17.88 32.23 8.94
C ASP A 209 -18.13 33.71 8.62
N LEU A 210 -17.64 34.23 7.47
CA LEU A 210 -17.85 35.62 7.06
C LEU A 210 -19.22 35.84 6.41
N SER A 211 -19.76 34.86 5.68
CA SER A 211 -21.10 34.93 5.10
C SER A 211 -22.20 34.70 6.15
N SER A 212 -21.93 33.89 7.17
CA SER A 212 -22.85 33.66 8.29
C SER A 212 -22.76 34.72 9.42
N ALA A 213 -21.63 35.41 9.57
CA ALA A 213 -21.46 36.52 10.52
C ALA A 213 -21.88 37.90 10.00
N THR A 214 -22.34 38.02 8.74
CA THR A 214 -22.84 39.28 8.18
C THR A 214 -24.37 39.31 8.18
N PRO A 215 -25.03 40.11 9.06
CA PRO A 215 -26.48 40.25 9.02
C PRO A 215 -26.93 40.80 7.65
N GLY A 216 -27.67 39.99 6.88
CA GLY A 216 -28.30 40.42 5.63
C GLY A 216 -27.84 39.76 4.34
N VAL A 217 -26.92 38.79 4.39
CA VAL A 217 -26.61 37.94 3.22
C VAL A 217 -27.37 36.62 3.37
N ALA A 218 -28.33 36.37 2.48
CA ALA A 218 -28.96 35.06 2.33
C ALA A 218 -28.34 34.37 1.10
N SER A 219 -28.08 33.07 1.24
CA SER A 219 -27.75 32.14 0.15
C SER A 219 -28.88 32.00 -0.86
#